data_AF-A0A0L6WG50-F1
#
_entry.id   AF-A0A0L6WG50-F1
#
_cell.length_a   1.000
_cell.length_b   1.000
_cell.length_c   1.000
_cell.angle_alpha   90.00
_cell.angle_beta   90.00
_cell.angle_gamma   90.00
#
_symmetry.space_group_name_H-M   'P 1'
#
loop_
_entity.id
_entity.type
_entity.pdbx_description
1 polymer ?
#
loop_
_entity_poly.entity_id
_entity_poly.type
_entity_poly.pdbx_seq_one_letter_code
_entity_poly.pdbx_strand_id
1 'polypeptide(L)'
;MVLTVAKDSQLLCSVMMLIDNKEEVRCITDSSPQIILMSAEITSDLRLSYGPNIVLNMQSANSTMDQLLGLAHSVPCTLGNITVYLQIHVL
;
A
#
# COMPACT_ATOMS: atom_id res chain seq x y z
N MET A 1 11.66 -13.63 37.06
CA MET A 1 11.81 -12.50 36.11
C MET A 1 11.99 -13.09 34.72
N VAL A 2 10.94 -13.10 33.90
CA VAL A 2 10.98 -13.59 32.52
C VAL A 2 11.27 -12.39 31.62
N LEU A 3 12.41 -12.41 30.94
CA LEU A 3 12.72 -11.49 29.84
C LEU A 3 11.95 -11.96 28.62
N THR A 4 10.96 -11.18 28.18
CA THR A 4 10.28 -11.40 26.91
C THR A 4 11.04 -10.60 25.85
N VAL A 5 11.75 -11.29 24.97
CA VAL A 5 12.43 -10.68 23.82
C VAL A 5 11.35 -10.33 22.80
N ALA A 6 11.27 -9.05 22.40
CA ALA A 6 10.41 -8.64 21.30
C ALA A 6 10.93 -9.29 20.00
N LYS A 7 10.01 -9.86 19.22
CA LYS A 7 10.28 -10.51 17.93
C LYS A 7 11.03 -9.53 17.02
N ASP A 8 12.00 -10.02 16.25
CA ASP A 8 12.79 -9.19 15.33
C ASP A 8 11.89 -8.26 14.51
N SER A 9 12.16 -6.95 14.61
CA SER A 9 11.51 -5.94 13.77
C SER A 9 11.77 -6.29 12.31
N GLN A 10 10.72 -6.56 11.53
CA GLN A 10 10.88 -6.64 10.07
C GLN A 10 11.46 -5.30 9.58
N LEU A 11 12.45 -5.36 8.70
CA LEU A 11 13.05 -4.17 8.12
C LEU A 11 12.00 -3.47 7.25
N LEU A 12 11.58 -2.27 7.67
CA LEU A 12 10.81 -1.37 6.82
C LEU A 12 11.79 -0.66 5.89
N CYS A 13 11.65 -0.91 4.60
CA CYS A 13 12.31 -0.12 3.57
C CYS A 13 11.33 0.90 3.01
N SER A 14 11.83 2.04 2.55
CA SER A 14 11.00 3.01 1.83
C SER A 14 11.61 3.33 0.49
N VAL A 15 10.76 3.54 -0.50
CA VAL A 15 11.13 3.85 -1.87
C VAL A 15 10.24 4.95 -2.41
N MET A 16 10.82 5.88 -3.17
CA MET A 16 10.05 6.89 -3.88
C MET A 16 9.59 6.33 -5.22
N MET A 17 8.30 6.43 -5.52
CA MET A 17 7.73 6.04 -6.81
C MET A 17 6.90 7.19 -7.37
N LEU A 18 7.07 7.50 -8.65
CA LEU A 18 6.16 8.39 -9.37
C LEU A 18 4.88 7.62 -9.70
N ILE A 19 3.76 7.99 -9.09
CA ILE A 19 2.48 7.30 -9.26
C ILE A 19 1.61 8.03 -10.28
N ASP A 20 1.06 7.26 -11.22
CA ASP A 20 0.17 7.72 -12.30
C ASP A 20 0.78 8.85 -13.14
N ASN A 21 2.11 8.90 -13.22
CA ASN A 21 2.88 9.98 -13.83
C ASN A 21 2.57 11.38 -13.28
N LYS A 22 2.02 11.47 -12.06
CA LYS A 22 1.58 12.72 -11.43
C LYS A 22 2.52 13.17 -10.32
N GLU A 23 2.72 12.33 -9.32
CA GLU A 23 3.43 12.73 -8.09
C GLU A 23 4.31 11.62 -7.54
N GLU A 24 5.47 12.02 -6.98
CA GLU A 24 6.36 11.10 -6.28
C GLU A 24 5.85 10.82 -4.86
N VAL A 25 5.46 9.58 -4.61
CA VAL A 25 4.94 9.12 -3.33
C VAL A 25 5.97 8.24 -2.63
N ARG A 26 6.18 8.49 -1.34
CA ARG A 26 6.98 7.61 -0.49
C ARG A 26 6.19 6.35 -0.19
N CYS A 27 6.63 5.24 -0.75
CA CYS A 27 6.06 3.92 -0.52
C CYS A 27 6.87 3.22 0.59
N ILE A 28 6.18 2.56 1.51
CA ILE A 28 6.81 1.70 2.51
C ILE A 28 6.67 0.26 2.01
N THR A 29 7.76 -0.49 2.08
CA THR A 29 7.82 -1.89 1.73
C THR A 29 8.29 -2.69 2.93
N ASP A 30 7.56 -3.74 3.25
CA ASP A 30 7.83 -4.76 4.23
C ASP A 30 7.82 -6.14 3.55
N SER A 31 8.40 -7.14 4.21
CA SER A 31 8.53 -8.48 3.65
C SER A 31 7.24 -9.31 3.73
N SER A 32 6.18 -8.77 4.34
CA SER A 32 5.02 -9.56 4.79
C SER A 32 3.68 -9.31 4.07
N PRO A 33 3.36 -8.18 3.42
CA PRO A 33 2.10 -8.04 2.72
C PRO A 33 2.23 -8.52 1.29
N GLN A 34 1.23 -9.30 0.91
CA GLN A 34 1.04 -9.82 -0.43
C GLN A 34 0.31 -8.82 -1.35
N ILE A 35 -0.03 -7.63 -0.84
CA ILE A 35 -0.87 -6.63 -1.51
C ILE A 35 -0.31 -5.22 -1.33
N ILE A 36 -0.58 -4.36 -2.31
CA ILE A 36 -0.24 -2.93 -2.28
C ILE A 36 -1.46 -2.15 -1.81
N LEU A 37 -1.23 -1.26 -0.86
CA LEU A 37 -2.25 -0.44 -0.22
C LEU A 37 -1.95 1.04 -0.37
N MET A 38 -3.00 1.83 -0.51
CA MET A 38 -2.95 3.28 -0.52
C MET A 38 -4.14 3.83 0.26
N SER A 39 -3.91 4.87 1.05
CA SER A 39 -5.00 5.53 1.75
C SER A 39 -5.93 6.26 0.78
N ALA A 40 -7.20 6.39 1.16
CA ALA A 40 -8.19 7.18 0.45
C ALA A 40 -7.74 8.63 0.22
N GLU A 41 -7.00 9.20 1.18
CA GLU A 41 -6.43 10.55 1.10
C GLU A 41 -5.45 10.68 -0.07
N ILE A 42 -4.41 9.85 -0.13
CA ILE A 42 -3.43 9.88 -1.23
C ILE A 42 -4.11 9.55 -2.57
N THR A 43 -5.04 8.61 -2.56
CA THR A 43 -5.80 8.23 -3.76
C THR A 43 -6.62 9.42 -4.29
N SER A 44 -7.22 10.20 -3.39
CA SER A 44 -7.97 11.42 -3.70
C SER A 44 -7.05 12.53 -4.24
N ASP A 45 -5.90 12.75 -3.60
CA ASP A 45 -4.92 13.77 -4.00
C ASP A 45 -4.36 13.49 -5.40
N LEU A 46 -4.03 12.22 -5.68
CA LEU A 46 -3.61 11.75 -6.99
C LEU A 46 -4.75 11.69 -8.01
N ARG A 47 -6.01 11.87 -7.57
CA ARG A 47 -7.23 11.70 -8.38
C ARG A 47 -7.29 10.35 -9.09
N LEU A 48 -6.88 9.29 -8.40
CA LEU A 48 -6.95 7.93 -8.93
C LEU A 48 -8.39 7.42 -8.87
N SER A 49 -8.83 6.86 -9.98
CA SER A 49 -10.12 6.16 -10.02
C SER A 49 -9.93 4.72 -9.52
N TYR A 50 -10.81 4.31 -8.62
CA TYR A 50 -10.87 2.93 -8.13
C TYR A 50 -12.30 2.41 -8.21
N GLY A 51 -12.44 1.11 -8.50
CA GLY A 51 -13.74 0.45 -8.50
C GLY A 51 -14.16 0.09 -7.07
N PRO A 52 -15.32 0.55 -6.58
CA PRO A 52 -15.78 0.25 -5.21
C PRO A 52 -16.34 -1.16 -5.06
N ASN A 53 -16.42 -1.93 -6.14
CA ASN A 53 -17.05 -3.25 -6.17
C ASN A 53 -16.22 -4.37 -5.52
N ILE A 54 -14.99 -4.07 -5.07
CA ILE A 54 -14.11 -5.04 -4.40
C ILE A 54 -13.95 -4.59 -2.94
N VAL A 55 -14.85 -5.11 -2.11
CA VAL A 55 -14.80 -4.92 -0.66
C VAL A 55 -14.08 -6.12 -0.07
N LEU A 56 -12.86 -5.91 0.42
CA LEU A 56 -12.09 -6.92 1.14
C LEU A 56 -11.89 -6.44 2.58
N ASN A 57 -12.15 -7.33 3.53
CA ASN A 57 -11.79 -7.08 4.93
C ASN A 57 -10.32 -7.45 5.11
N MET A 58 -9.54 -6.53 5.63
CA MET A 58 -8.14 -6.73 5.93
C MET A 58 -7.95 -6.83 7.42
N GLN A 59 -7.32 -7.92 7.86
CA GLN A 59 -6.87 -8.04 9.24
C GLN A 59 -5.43 -7.54 9.34
N SER A 60 -5.23 -6.47 10.10
CA SER A 60 -3.89 -5.96 10.36
C SER A 60 -3.16 -6.81 11.42
N ALA A 61 -1.86 -6.57 11.61
CA ALA A 61 -1.07 -7.26 12.63
C ALA A 61 -1.56 -7.03 14.07
N ASN A 62 -2.31 -5.95 14.31
CA ASN A 62 -2.90 -5.65 15.62
C ASN A 62 -4.31 -6.29 15.80
N SER A 63 -4.75 -7.11 14.84
CA SER A 63 -6.08 -7.73 14.79
C SER A 63 -7.26 -6.76 14.60
N THR A 64 -7.02 -5.52 14.19
CA THR A 64 -8.07 -4.64 13.66
C THR A 64 -8.48 -5.11 12.27
N MET A 65 -9.78 -4.99 12.00
CA MET A 65 -10.36 -5.24 10.69
C MET A 65 -10.59 -3.90 10.02
N ASP A 66 -9.82 -3.61 8.99
CA ASP A 66 -9.99 -2.44 8.14
C ASP A 66 -10.65 -2.88 6.83
N GLN A 67 -11.61 -2.08 6.34
CA GLN A 67 -12.37 -2.41 5.13
C GLN A 67 -11.81 -1.61 3.96
N LEU A 68 -11.45 -2.30 2.88
CA LEU A 68 -11.05 -1.63 1.65
C LEU A 68 -12.23 -0.92 0.99
N LEU A 69 -11.98 0.29 0.48
CA LEU A 69 -12.92 1.11 -0.28
C LEU A 69 -12.98 0.70 -1.75
N GLY A 70 -11.93 0.06 -2.28
CA GLY A 70 -11.93 -0.48 -3.63
C GLY A 70 -10.55 -0.79 -4.19
N LEU A 71 -10.49 -0.99 -5.51
CA LEU A 71 -9.27 -1.35 -6.23
C LEU A 71 -9.02 -0.40 -7.41
N ALA A 72 -7.86 0.26 -7.43
CA ALA A 72 -7.34 0.94 -8.60
C ALA A 72 -6.54 -0.05 -9.46
N HIS A 73 -6.97 -0.20 -10.72
CA HIS A 73 -6.44 -1.22 -11.61
C HIS A 73 -5.36 -0.66 -12.54
N SER A 74 -4.24 -1.38 -12.68
CA SER A 74 -3.14 -1.04 -13.60
C SER A 74 -2.68 0.42 -13.49
N VAL A 75 -2.41 0.88 -12.27
CA VAL A 75 -1.84 2.21 -12.04
C VAL A 75 -0.36 2.15 -12.40
N PRO A 76 0.15 3.01 -13.30
CA PRO A 76 1.58 3.02 -13.62
C PRO A 76 2.35 3.65 -12.46
N CYS A 77 3.30 2.89 -11.92
CA CYS A 77 4.20 3.34 -10.86
C CYS A 77 5.63 3.26 -11.39
N THR A 78 6.32 4.40 -11.45
CA THR A 78 7.66 4.50 -12.01
C THR A 78 8.69 4.62 -10.89
N LEU A 79 9.66 3.73 -10.91
CA LEU A 79 10.84 3.72 -10.04
C LEU A 79 12.08 3.88 -10.91
N GLY A 80 12.72 5.06 -10.84
CA GLY A 80 13.84 5.38 -11.71
C GLY A 80 13.43 5.33 -13.19
N ASN A 81 13.95 4.37 -13.94
CA ASN A 81 13.66 4.16 -15.36
C ASN A 81 12.72 2.97 -15.63
N ILE A 82 12.17 2.33 -14.59
CA ILE A 82 11.27 1.19 -14.72
C ILE A 82 9.86 1.63 -14.33
N THR A 83 8.90 1.42 -15.22
CA THR A 83 7.47 1.57 -14.92
C THR A 83 6.84 0.20 -14.73
N VAL A 84 6.18 -0.01 -13.59
CA VAL A 84 5.43 -1.22 -13.28
C VAL A 84 3.97 -0.83 -13.11
N TYR A 85 3.06 -1.62 -13.69
CA TYR A 85 1.62 -1.42 -13.52
C TYR A 85 1.15 -2.21 -12.30
N LEU A 86 0.73 -1.49 -11.26
CA LEU A 86 0.36 -2.07 -9.98
C LEU A 86 -1.16 -2.05 -9.79
N GLN A 87 -1.68 -3.08 -9.14
CA GLN A 87 -3.03 -3.08 -8.57
C GLN A 87 -2.94 -2.52 -7.15
N ILE A 88 -3.62 -1.39 -6.91
CA ILE A 88 -3.53 -0.64 -5.66
C ILE A 88 -4.87 -0.73 -4.94
N HIS A 89 -4.88 -1.36 -3.77
CA HIS A 89 -6.05 -1.44 -2.92
C HIS A 89 -6.20 -0.14 -2.13
N VAL A 90 -7.39 0.43 -2.13
CA VAL A 90 -7.68 1.69 -1.43
C VAL A 90 -8.30 1.37 -0.08
N LEU A 91 -7.68 1.89 0.97
CA LEU A 91 -8.18 1.82 2.35
C LEU A 91 -8.80 3.15 2.78
#